data_AF-A0A8T6Y8H6-F1
#
_entry.id   AF-A0A8T6Y8H6-F1
#
_cell.length_a   1.000
_cell.length_b   1.000
_cell.length_c   1.000
_cell.angle_alpha   90.00
_cell.angle_beta   90.00
_cell.angle_gamma   90.00
#
_symmetry.space_group_name_H-M   'P 1'
#
loop_
_entity.id
_entity.type
_entity.pdbx_description
1 polymer ?
#
loop_
_entity_poly.entity_id
_entity_poly.type
_entity_poly.pdbx_seq_one_letter_code
_entity_poly.pdbx_strand_id
1 'polypeptide(L)' 'MKKAAKGETYYCTVCGCEVVCTTESESPIVCCEEVMYVI' A
#
# COMPACT_ATOMS: atom_id res chain seq x y z
N MET A 1 9.65 -7.11 5.34
CA MET A 1 8.32 -6.72 4.82
C MET A 1 8.09 -5.26 5.23
N LYS A 2 7.73 -4.36 4.31
CA LYS A 2 7.49 -2.95 4.64
C LYS A 2 6.11 -2.81 5.32
N LYS A 3 6.06 -2.08 6.44
CA LYS A 3 4.84 -1.75 7.20
C LYS A 3 4.05 -0.67 6.45
N ALA A 4 2.73 -0.63 6.63
CA ALA A 4 1.92 0.46 6.09
C ALA A 4 1.91 1.66 7.05
N ALA A 5 2.38 2.82 6.61
CA ALA A 5 2.45 4.02 7.44
C ALA A 5 1.36 5.03 7.08
N LYS A 6 0.73 5.59 8.12
CA LYS A 6 -0.34 6.58 7.97
C LYS A 6 0.15 7.81 7.19
N GLY A 7 -0.61 8.21 6.18
CA GLY A 7 -0.35 9.36 5.33
C GLY A 7 0.47 9.05 4.08
N GLU A 8 1.07 7.86 3.97
CA GLU A 8 1.75 7.44 2.74
C GLU A 8 0.74 7.00 1.67
N THR A 9 1.13 7.24 0.41
CA THR A 9 0.36 6.79 -0.77
C THR A 9 0.99 5.53 -1.33
N TYR A 10 0.16 4.55 -1.64
CA TYR A 10 0.54 3.25 -2.15
C TYR A 10 -0.05 3.05 -3.55
N TYR A 11 0.74 2.46 -4.44
CA TYR A 11 0.40 2.19 -5.82
C TYR A 11 0.42 0.68 -6.11
N CYS A 12 -0.60 0.18 -6.83
CA CYS A 12 -0.64 -1.18 -7.34
C CYS A 12 -0.16 -1.22 -8.79
N THR A 13 0.89 -1.99 -9.04
CA THR A 13 1.48 -2.19 -10.38
C THR A 13 0.63 -3.03 -11.32
N VAL A 14 -0.33 -3.80 -10.80
CA VAL A 14 -1.20 -4.69 -11.60
C VAL A 14 -2.40 -3.94 -12.18
N CYS A 15 -3.14 -3.22 -11.33
CA CYS A 15 -4.37 -2.53 -11.74
C CYS A 15 -4.23 -1.01 -11.87
N GLY A 16 -3.10 -0.45 -11.42
CA GLY A 16 -2.82 0.99 -11.51
C GLY A 16 -3.52 1.83 -10.45
N CYS A 17 -4.13 1.22 -9.41
CA CYS A 17 -4.82 1.97 -8.37
C CYS A 17 -3.85 2.63 -7.39
N GLU A 18 -4.30 3.76 -6.82
CA GLU A 18 -3.59 4.49 -5.78
C GLU A 18 -4.47 4.61 -4.53
N VAL A 19 -3.89 4.38 -3.35
CA VAL A 19 -4.59 4.49 -2.06
C VAL A 19 -3.74 5.20 -1.04
N VAL A 20 -4.37 6.00 -0.17
CA VAL A 20 -3.71 6.64 0.96
C VAL A 20 -3.96 5.82 2.22
N CYS A 21 -2.89 5.50 2.95
CA CYS A 21 -3.00 4.80 4.23
C CYS A 21 -3.56 5.75 5.31
N THR A 22 -4.79 5.52 5.77
CA THR A 22 -5.44 6.36 6.80
C THR A 22 -5.16 5.89 8.22
N THR A 23 -4.77 4.62 8.38
CA THR A 23 -4.46 3.97 9.66
C THR A 23 -3.20 3.13 9.51
N GLU A 24 -2.24 3.33 10.40
CA GLU A 24 -0.99 2.56 10.40
C GLU A 24 -1.22 1.06 10.62
N SER A 25 -0.37 0.23 10.03
CA SER A 25 -0.43 -1.23 10.16
C SER A 25 0.98 -1.82 10.11
N GLU A 26 1.21 -2.87 10.90
CA GLU A 26 2.45 -3.65 10.82
C GLU A 26 2.53 -4.51 9.56
N SER A 27 1.40 -4.70 8.88
CA SER A 27 1.29 -5.45 7.63
C SER A 27 1.37 -4.52 6.41
N PRO A 28 1.92 -5.00 5.27
CA PRO A 28 1.86 -4.26 4.01
C PRO A 28 0.43 -4.16 3.47
N ILE A 29 0.19 -3.16 2.62
CA ILE A 29 -1.05 -3.10 1.82
C ILE A 29 -0.92 -4.07 0.65
N VAL A 30 -1.94 -4.90 0.43
CA VAL A 30 -2.00 -5.89 -0.66
C VAL A 30 -3.17 -5.56 -1.58
N CYS A 31 -2.92 -5.58 -2.89
CA CYS A 31 -3.94 -5.44 -3.93
C CYS A 31 -3.57 -6.36 -5.10
N CYS A 32 -4.55 -7.00 -5.72
CA CYS A 32 -4.32 -7.97 -6.81
C CYS A 32 -3.33 -9.09 -6.43
N GLU A 33 -3.40 -9.56 -5.17
CA GLU A 33 -2.51 -10.60 -4.62
C GLU A 33 -1.02 -10.19 -4.52
N GLU A 34 -0.70 -8.93 -4.78
CA GLU A 34 0.66 -8.36 -4.70
C GLU A 34 0.76 -7.26 -3.64
N VAL A 35 1.96 -7.10 -3.09
CA VAL A 35 2.26 -5.99 -2.16
C VAL A 35 2.34 -4.69 -2.93
N MET A 36 1.59 -3.67 -2.49
CA MET A 36 1.63 -2.35 -3.10
C MET A 36 2.94 -1.61 -2.74
N TYR A 37 3.37 -0.72 -3.64
CA TYR A 37 4.60 0.06 -3.49
C TYR A 37 4.29 1.46 -2.99
N VAL A 38 5.13 2.00 -2.10
CA VAL A 38 5.02 3.41 -1.71
C VAL A 38 5.52 4.31 -2.84
N ILE A 39 4.81 5.41 -3.10
CA ILE A 39 5.22 6.47 -4.03
C ILE A 39 6.24 7.38 -3.35
#